data_AF-A0A953SWL4-F1
#
_entry.id   AF-A0A953SWL4-F1
#
_cell.length_a   1.000
_cell.length_b   1.000
_cell.length_c   1.000
_cell.angle_alpha   90.00
_cell.angle_beta   90.00
_cell.angle_gamma   90.00
#
_symmetry.space_group_name_H-M   'P 1'
#
loop_
_entity.id
_entity.type
_entity.pdbx_description
1 polymer ?
#
loop_
_entity_poly.entity_id
_entity_poly.type
_entity_poly.pdbx_seq_one_letter_code
_entity_poly.pdbx_strand_id
1 'polypeptide(L)' 'RLGLKNIMWSLLTYDYKNDINVVKFAVQKFLKDNSIIVLHDSLKSKEIIADSIELIINEAEKKGFTFGEPDECLK' A
#
# COMPACT_ATOMS: atom_id res chain seq x y z
N ARG A 1 -9.73 13.38 26.37
CA ARG A 1 -9.70 12.75 25.02
C ARG A 1 -8.28 12.95 24.47
N LEU A 2 -7.62 11.94 23.89
CA LEU A 2 -6.18 11.96 23.59
C LEU A 2 -5.77 12.69 22.29
N GLY A 3 -6.72 13.23 21.52
CA GLY A 3 -6.40 13.92 20.24
C GLY A 3 -5.89 13.00 19.13
N LEU A 4 -5.96 11.68 19.31
CA LEU A 4 -5.53 10.69 18.32
C LEU A 4 -6.64 10.38 17.32
N LYS A 5 -6.24 10.14 16.07
CA LYS A 5 -7.10 9.70 14.98
C LYS A 5 -6.70 8.29 14.57
N ASN A 6 -7.65 7.37 14.55
CA ASN A 6 -7.41 6.00 14.11
C ASN A 6 -7.53 5.95 12.58
N ILE A 7 -6.46 5.49 11.92
CA ILE A 7 -6.38 5.35 10.47
C ILE A 7 -6.29 3.87 10.15
N MET A 8 -7.14 3.44 9.23
CA MET A 8 -7.11 2.09 8.64
C MET A 8 -6.60 2.19 7.20
N TRP A 9 -6.56 1.07 6.50
CA TRP A 9 -6.17 1.00 5.09
C TRP A 9 -7.40 0.83 4.20
N SER A 10 -7.28 1.30 2.96
CA SER A 10 -8.25 1.01 1.88
C SER A 10 -7.69 0.00 0.87
N LEU A 11 -6.38 -0.27 0.89
CA LEU A 11 -5.74 -1.31 0.08
C LEU A 11 -4.84 -2.21 0.93
N LEU A 12 -5.24 -3.48 1.08
CA LEU A 12 -4.42 -4.54 1.68
C LEU A 12 -3.63 -5.27 0.59
N THR A 13 -2.31 -5.26 0.68
CA THR A 13 -1.40 -5.84 -0.32
C THR A 13 -1.26 -7.35 -0.21
N TYR A 14 -1.57 -7.91 0.98
CA TYR A 14 -1.31 -9.33 1.32
C TYR A 14 0.17 -9.73 1.25
N ASP A 15 1.09 -8.77 1.40
CA ASP A 15 2.54 -8.97 1.41
C ASP A 15 3.01 -10.02 2.43
N TYR A 16 2.29 -10.17 3.55
CA TYR A 16 2.55 -11.21 4.55
C TYR A 16 2.37 -12.66 4.04
N LYS A 17 1.83 -12.86 2.82
CA LYS A 17 1.78 -14.17 2.14
C LYS A 17 3.06 -14.50 1.38
N ASN A 18 4.01 -13.56 1.27
CA ASN A 18 5.27 -13.70 0.56
C ASN A 18 5.12 -14.11 -0.92
N ASP A 19 4.04 -13.69 -1.58
CA ASP A 19 3.80 -13.91 -3.01
C ASP A 19 3.59 -12.57 -3.73
N ILE A 20 4.60 -12.16 -4.51
CA ILE A 20 4.60 -10.89 -5.23
C ILE A 20 3.47 -10.80 -6.27
N ASN A 21 2.97 -11.93 -6.79
CA ASN A 21 1.86 -11.91 -7.75
C ASN A 21 0.55 -11.49 -7.09
N VAL A 22 0.37 -11.84 -5.81
CA VAL A 22 -0.80 -11.40 -5.04
C VAL A 22 -0.73 -9.89 -4.79
N VAL A 23 0.44 -9.37 -4.41
CA VAL A 23 0.67 -7.93 -4.25
C VAL A 23 0.40 -7.21 -5.57
N LYS A 24 0.99 -7.69 -6.67
CA LYS A 24 0.78 -7.17 -8.01
C LYS A 24 -0.70 -7.08 -8.37
N PHE A 25 -1.43 -8.17 -8.20
CA PHE A 25 -2.87 -8.22 -8.46
C PHE A 25 -3.62 -7.19 -7.61
N ALA A 26 -3.35 -7.14 -6.31
CA ALA A 26 -4.02 -6.21 -5.39
C ALA A 26 -3.79 -4.75 -5.80
N VAL A 27 -2.53 -4.37 -6.05
CA VAL A 27 -2.15 -3.00 -6.41
C VAL A 27 -2.73 -2.62 -7.77
N GLN A 28 -2.52 -3.41 -8.81
CA GLN A 28 -2.98 -3.07 -10.16
C GLN A 28 -4.51 -2.96 -10.25
N LYS A 29 -5.23 -3.87 -9.56
CA LYS A 29 -6.68 -3.92 -9.63
C LYS A 29 -7.38 -2.88 -8.74
N PHE A 30 -6.84 -2.61 -7.55
CA PHE A 30 -7.56 -1.85 -6.53
C PHE A 30 -6.94 -0.49 -6.17
N LEU A 31 -5.72 -0.18 -6.62
CA LEU A 31 -5.14 1.16 -6.40
C LEU A 31 -5.98 2.24 -7.09
N LYS A 32 -6.44 3.20 -6.27
CA LYS A 32 -7.25 4.37 -6.64
C LYS A 32 -6.68 5.62 -5.98
N ASP A 33 -7.15 6.79 -6.42
CA ASP A 33 -6.83 8.05 -5.76
C ASP A 33 -7.19 7.99 -4.26
N ASN A 34 -6.38 8.63 -3.41
CA ASN A 34 -6.50 8.63 -1.94
C ASN A 34 -6.48 7.23 -1.29
N SER A 35 -5.91 6.20 -1.94
CA SER A 35 -5.75 4.89 -1.30
C SER A 35 -4.72 4.94 -0.16
N ILE A 36 -5.08 4.41 1.01
CA ILE A 36 -4.14 4.12 2.10
C ILE A 36 -3.72 2.66 1.95
N ILE A 37 -2.49 2.45 1.50
CA ILE A 37 -1.92 1.14 1.24
C ILE A 37 -1.19 0.65 2.50
N VAL A 38 -1.44 -0.61 2.91
CA VAL A 38 -0.71 -1.24 4.00
C VAL A 38 0.29 -2.27 3.50
N LEU A 39 1.51 -2.19 4.04
CA LEU A 39 2.59 -3.17 3.94
C LEU A 39 3.01 -3.55 5.36
N HIS A 40 3.57 -4.74 5.54
CA HIS A 40 4.06 -5.22 6.82
C HIS A 40 5.56 -5.43 6.72
N ASP A 41 6.35 -4.71 7.50
CA ASP A 41 7.77 -5.00 7.66
C ASP A 41 7.94 -6.15 8.67
N SER A 42 8.01 -7.38 8.17
CA SER A 42 8.09 -8.57 9.02
C SER A 42 8.88 -9.69 8.36
N LEU A 43 9.27 -10.70 9.13
CA LEU A 43 9.93 -11.90 8.60
C LEU A 43 9.12 -12.64 7.53
N LYS A 44 7.79 -12.44 7.49
CA LYS A 44 6.91 -13.09 6.51
C LYS A 44 6.96 -12.45 5.13
N SER A 45 7.35 -11.19 5.02
CA SER A 45 7.36 -10.41 3.77
C SER A 45 8.78 -10.08 3.30
N LYS A 46 9.80 -10.50 4.06
CA LYS A 46 11.21 -10.11 3.87
C LYS A 46 11.78 -10.32 2.48
N GLU A 47 11.29 -11.31 1.74
CA GLU A 47 11.78 -11.63 0.40
C GLU A 47 11.19 -10.73 -0.68
N ILE A 48 10.02 -10.13 -0.44
CA ILE A 48 9.26 -9.40 -1.46
C ILE A 48 8.99 -7.94 -1.12
N ILE A 49 9.37 -7.46 0.07
CA ILE A 49 8.97 -6.12 0.54
C ILE A 49 9.54 -5.00 -0.35
N ALA A 50 10.79 -5.10 -0.79
CA ALA A 50 11.40 -4.13 -1.69
C ALA A 50 10.70 -4.11 -3.06
N ASP A 51 10.52 -5.29 -3.68
CA ASP A 51 9.82 -5.45 -4.95
C ASP A 51 8.36 -4.97 -4.87
N SER A 52 7.71 -5.17 -3.71
CA SER A 52 6.35 -4.69 -3.46
C SER A 52 6.28 -3.17 -3.45
N ILE A 53 7.25 -2.50 -2.82
CA ILE A 53 7.36 -1.04 -2.80
C ILE A 53 7.60 -0.51 -4.22
N GLU A 54 8.54 -1.10 -4.97
CA GLU A 54 8.83 -0.71 -6.35
C GLU A 54 7.59 -0.88 -7.25
N LEU A 55 6.85 -1.98 -7.09
CA LEU A 55 5.61 -2.21 -7.82
C LEU A 55 4.56 -1.14 -7.53
N ILE A 56 4.41 -0.75 -6.26
CA ILE A 56 3.47 0.29 -5.83
C ILE A 56 3.86 1.64 -6.42
N ILE A 57 5.13 2.03 -6.36
CA ILE A 57 5.64 3.27 -6.95
C ILE A 57 5.32 3.31 -8.45
N ASN A 58 5.70 2.26 -9.18
CA ASN A 58 5.49 2.18 -10.63
C ASN A 58 4.01 2.28 -11.02
N GLU A 59 3.11 1.60 -10.30
CA GLU A 59 1.67 1.66 -10.61
C GLU A 59 1.05 2.99 -10.18
N ALA A 60 1.52 3.62 -9.10
CA ALA A 60 1.08 4.96 -8.70
C ALA A 60 1.49 6.01 -9.74
N GLU A 61 2.76 6.00 -10.18
CA GLU A 61 3.28 6.89 -11.22
C GLU A 61 2.52 6.73 -12.54
N LYS A 62 2.30 5.48 -12.97
CA LYS A 62 1.53 5.16 -14.18
C LYS A 62 0.09 5.71 -14.13
N LYS A 63 -0.50 5.80 -12.94
CA LYS A 63 -1.85 6.37 -12.74
C LYS A 63 -1.84 7.88 -12.48
N GLY A 64 -0.67 8.51 -12.44
CA GLY A 64 -0.52 9.94 -12.15
C GLY A 64 -0.81 10.29 -10.69
N PHE A 65 -0.67 9.33 -9.76
CA PHE A 65 -0.83 9.55 -8.33
C PHE A 65 0.49 9.98 -7.69
N THR A 66 0.37 10.65 -6.54
CA THR A 66 1.52 11.07 -5.71
C THR A 66 1.36 10.51 -4.31
N PHE A 67 2.48 10.33 -3.62
CA PHE A 67 2.47 9.91 -2.21
C PHE A 67 2.35 11.15 -1.31
N GLY A 68 1.52 11.03 -0.27
CA GLY A 68 1.29 12.07 0.71
C GLY A 68 1.08 11.49 2.11
N GLU A 69 0.81 12.36 3.06
CA GLU A 69 0.53 11.96 4.43
C GLU A 69 -0.86 11.30 4.54
N PRO A 70 -1.07 10.34 5.46
CA PRO A 70 -2.35 9.65 5.58
C PRO A 70 -3.55 10.58 5.74
N ASP A 71 -3.39 11.73 6.41
CA ASP A 71 -4.46 12.72 6.58
C ASP A 71 -4.93 13.37 5.27
N GLU A 72 -4.05 13.48 4.28
CA GLU A 72 -4.37 14.05 2.96
C GLU A 72 -5.27 13.12 2.13
N CYS A 73 -5.23 11.82 2.45
CA CYS A 73 -5.94 10.74 1.77
C CYS A 73 -7.33 10.43 2.37
N LEU A 74 -7.82 11.19 3.35
CA LEU A 74 -9.08 10.87 4.05
C LEU A 74 -10.32 11.56 3.44
N LYS A 75 -10.29 11.78 2.13
CA LYS A 75 -11.31 12.50 1.37
C LYS A 75 -12.36 11.56 0.77
#